data_AF-A0A395IDN7-F1
#
_entry.id   AF-A0A395IDN7-F1
#
_cell.length_a   1.000
_cell.length_b   1.000
_cell.length_c   1.000
_cell.angle_alpha   90.00
_cell.angle_beta   90.00
_cell.angle_gamma   90.00
#
_symmetry.space_group_name_H-M   'P 1'
#
loop_
_entity.id
_entity.type
_entity.pdbx_description
1 polymer ?
#
loop_
_entity_poly.entity_id
_entity_poly.type
_entity_poly.pdbx_seq_one_letter_code
_entity_poly.pdbx_strand_id
1 'polypeptide(L)'
;MAGGHSWTEGSDPSSALMQKLLDPIKNTAIDIHEYLDVDFSGGHSICAFSAPELLAPLTRWLQTYNLKAMITEFGGANGTECAPYIEGLIDYMAQNDEYIGWTAWAAGPFWGSYSPCCTDSLQWGSLEPGSLASDGSPG
;
A
#
# COMPACT_ATOMS: atom_id res chain seq x y z
N MET A 1 3.42 11.65 -7.78
CA MET A 1 3.58 10.19 -7.58
C MET A 1 2.29 9.55 -8.07
N ALA A 2 2.36 8.39 -8.71
CA ALA A 2 1.17 7.69 -9.21
C ALA A 2 0.98 6.43 -8.37
N GLY A 3 -0.22 6.23 -7.85
CA GLY A 3 -0.60 4.96 -7.24
C GLY A 3 -0.77 3.87 -8.28
N GLY A 4 -0.83 2.62 -7.82
CA GLY A 4 -1.27 1.50 -8.62
C GLY A 4 -2.66 1.72 -9.22
N HIS A 5 -3.59 2.37 -8.49
CA HIS A 5 -4.95 2.65 -8.96
C HIS A 5 -5.01 3.42 -10.29
N SER A 6 -4.03 4.29 -10.56
CA SER A 6 -3.99 5.14 -11.76
C SER A 6 -2.81 4.81 -12.69
N TRP A 7 -2.10 3.71 -12.44
CA TRP A 7 -0.82 3.40 -13.11
C TRP A 7 -0.88 3.40 -14.64
N THR A 8 -1.99 2.93 -15.19
CA THR A 8 -2.23 2.81 -16.64
C THR A 8 -3.26 3.81 -17.17
N GLU A 9 -3.68 4.78 -16.37
CA GLU A 9 -4.77 5.69 -16.70
C GLU A 9 -4.29 7.05 -17.24
N GLY A 10 -5.17 7.72 -17.99
CA GLY A 10 -4.92 9.03 -18.57
C GLY A 10 -4.31 9.00 -19.97
N SER A 11 -4.11 10.19 -20.55
CA SER A 11 -3.55 10.35 -21.90
C SER A 11 -2.03 10.21 -21.96
N ASP A 12 -1.35 10.36 -20.82
CA ASP A 12 0.10 10.22 -20.68
C ASP A 12 0.42 9.48 -19.36
N PRO A 13 0.12 8.17 -19.29
CA PRO A 13 0.27 7.41 -18.07
C PRO A 13 1.74 7.15 -17.74
N SER A 14 2.08 7.10 -16.45
CA SER A 14 3.44 6.78 -15.96
C SER A 14 3.99 5.49 -16.60
N SER A 15 3.13 4.48 -16.74
CA SER A 15 3.43 3.21 -17.39
C SER A 15 4.01 3.33 -18.81
N ALA A 16 3.59 4.32 -19.61
CA ALA A 16 4.07 4.50 -20.99
C ALA A 16 5.54 4.95 -21.07
N LEU A 17 6.05 5.58 -20.01
CA LEU A 17 7.43 6.03 -19.92
C LEU A 17 8.29 5.04 -19.13
N MET A 18 7.79 4.51 -18.02
CA MET A 18 8.58 3.68 -17.10
C MET A 18 9.05 2.36 -17.74
N GLN A 19 8.28 1.79 -18.68
CA GLN A 19 8.70 0.59 -19.42
C GLN A 19 9.92 0.82 -20.32
N LYS A 20 10.28 2.07 -20.60
CA LYS A 20 11.42 2.43 -21.47
C LYS A 20 12.72 2.57 -20.69
N LEU A 21 12.69 2.48 -19.36
CA LEU A 21 13.88 2.52 -18.53
C LEU A 21 14.76 1.30 -18.85
N LEU A 22 16.03 1.57 -19.18
CA LEU A 22 17.02 0.54 -19.46
C LEU A 22 18.00 0.48 -18.28
N ASP A 23 17.95 -0.63 -17.55
CA ASP A 23 18.98 -0.97 -16.57
C ASP A 23 19.78 -2.19 -17.05
N PRO A 24 21.05 -2.02 -17.45
CA PRO A 24 21.90 -3.12 -17.90
C PRO A 24 22.08 -4.26 -16.90
N ILE A 25 21.94 -3.99 -15.58
CA ILE A 25 22.08 -5.01 -14.53
C ILE A 25 20.74 -5.59 -14.06
N LYS A 26 19.61 -5.13 -14.63
CA LYS A 26 18.26 -5.64 -14.36
C LYS A 26 17.84 -5.61 -12.88
N ASN A 27 18.16 -4.53 -12.20
CA ASN A 27 17.85 -4.29 -10.79
C ASN A 27 16.85 -3.13 -10.58
N THR A 28 16.04 -2.83 -11.59
CA THR A 28 14.96 -1.83 -11.50
C THR A 28 13.72 -2.41 -10.82
N ALA A 29 13.18 -1.68 -9.85
CA ALA A 29 11.84 -1.89 -9.31
C ALA A 29 11.05 -0.58 -9.35
N ILE A 30 9.73 -0.69 -9.48
CA ILE A 30 8.81 0.43 -9.44
C ILE A 30 8.41 0.72 -8.01
N ASP A 31 8.56 1.98 -7.61
CA ASP A 31 8.14 2.48 -6.32
C ASP A 31 6.69 2.98 -6.42
N ILE A 32 5.79 2.40 -5.60
CA ILE A 32 4.35 2.65 -5.61
C ILE A 32 3.90 3.09 -4.23
N HIS A 33 3.09 4.16 -4.19
CA HIS A 33 2.37 4.60 -3.01
C HIS A 33 0.89 4.36 -3.25
N GLU A 34 0.21 3.64 -2.37
CA GLU A 34 -1.21 3.30 -2.54
C GLU A 34 -1.95 3.37 -1.21
N TYR A 35 -3.02 4.17 -1.16
CA TYR A 35 -3.98 4.19 -0.07
C TYR A 35 -5.33 3.69 -0.57
N LEU A 36 -6.16 3.22 0.36
CA LEU A 36 -7.40 2.54 0.05
C LEU A 36 -8.64 3.40 0.33
N ASP A 37 -8.41 4.66 0.71
CA ASP A 37 -9.47 5.63 0.98
C ASP A 37 -10.06 6.25 -0.30
N VAL A 38 -11.13 7.02 -0.16
CA VAL A 38 -12.02 7.45 -1.25
C VAL A 38 -11.32 8.20 -2.38
N ASP A 39 -10.21 8.87 -2.10
CA ASP A 39 -9.40 9.62 -3.06
C ASP A 39 -7.92 9.19 -3.07
N PHE A 40 -7.62 8.02 -2.47
CA PHE A 40 -6.29 7.40 -2.43
C PHE A 40 -5.20 8.28 -1.81
N SER A 41 -5.59 9.26 -0.98
CA SER A 41 -4.68 10.23 -0.38
C SER A 41 -4.10 9.78 0.97
N GLY A 42 -4.72 8.78 1.61
CA GLY A 42 -4.42 8.42 2.99
C GLY A 42 -4.93 9.46 4.02
N GLY A 43 -5.76 10.40 3.58
CA GLY A 43 -6.28 11.50 4.40
C GLY A 43 -7.60 11.20 5.08
N HIS A 44 -8.30 10.13 4.67
CA HIS A 44 -9.62 9.78 5.22
C HIS A 44 -9.57 8.58 6.14
N SER A 45 -10.52 8.53 7.08
CA SER A 45 -10.59 7.45 8.05
C SER A 45 -11.22 6.16 7.53
N ILE A 46 -11.88 6.23 6.37
CA ILE A 46 -12.67 5.13 5.81
C ILE A 46 -11.95 4.59 4.58
N CYS A 47 -11.67 3.29 4.58
CA CYS A 47 -11.23 2.57 3.40
C CYS A 47 -12.45 2.26 2.52
N ALA A 48 -12.33 2.55 1.22
CA ALA A 48 -13.40 2.42 0.25
C ALA A 48 -13.12 1.34 -0.79
N PHE A 49 -11.86 1.10 -1.12
CA PHE A 49 -11.46 0.27 -2.27
C PHE A 49 -10.54 -0.87 -1.86
N SER A 50 -10.75 -2.04 -2.45
CA SER A 50 -9.92 -3.22 -2.18
C SER A 50 -8.66 -3.25 -3.04
N ALA A 51 -7.57 -3.83 -2.53
CA ALA A 51 -6.31 -3.91 -3.27
C ALA A 51 -6.41 -4.62 -4.65
N PRO A 52 -7.15 -5.74 -4.81
CA PRO A 52 -7.30 -6.35 -6.13
C PRO A 52 -7.94 -5.43 -7.17
N GLU A 53 -8.84 -4.53 -6.75
CA GLU A 53 -9.48 -3.55 -7.62
C GLU A 53 -8.47 -2.52 -8.13
N LEU A 54 -7.64 -1.99 -7.22
CA LEU A 54 -6.69 -0.91 -7.53
C LEU A 54 -5.41 -1.41 -8.21
N LEU A 55 -4.90 -2.57 -7.78
CA LEU A 55 -3.57 -3.04 -8.17
C LEU A 55 -3.58 -4.00 -9.37
N ALA A 56 -4.73 -4.49 -9.83
CA ALA A 56 -4.78 -5.40 -10.98
C ALA A 56 -4.17 -4.81 -12.27
N PRO A 57 -4.43 -3.54 -12.65
CA PRO A 57 -3.81 -2.94 -13.83
C PRO A 57 -2.28 -2.85 -13.71
N LEU A 58 -1.78 -2.40 -12.55
CA LEU A 58 -0.34 -2.35 -12.25
C LEU A 58 0.29 -3.74 -12.32
N THR A 59 -0.30 -4.73 -11.65
CA THR A 59 0.22 -6.11 -11.59
C THR A 59 0.34 -6.70 -12.99
N ARG A 60 -0.70 -6.53 -13.82
CA ARG A 60 -0.67 -6.98 -15.22
C ARG A 60 0.42 -6.29 -16.03
N TRP A 61 0.65 -5.00 -15.80
CA TRP A 61 1.71 -4.25 -16.45
C TRP A 61 3.10 -4.77 -16.02
N LEU A 62 3.32 -5.01 -14.72
CA LEU A 62 4.56 -5.57 -14.18
C LEU A 62 4.87 -6.94 -14.80
N GLN A 63 3.85 -7.82 -14.88
CA GLN A 63 3.94 -9.12 -15.55
C GLN A 63 4.31 -8.99 -17.04
N THR A 64 3.67 -8.07 -17.75
CA THR A 64 3.88 -7.86 -19.20
C THR A 64 5.30 -7.43 -19.51
N TYR A 65 5.89 -6.57 -18.68
CA TYR A 65 7.23 -6.02 -18.88
C TYR A 65 8.31 -6.70 -18.06
N ASN A 66 7.97 -7.77 -17.32
CA ASN A 66 8.88 -8.50 -16.43
C ASN A 66 9.61 -7.55 -15.45
N LEU A 67 8.84 -6.66 -14.84
CA LEU A 67 9.30 -5.70 -13.83
C LEU A 67 8.79 -6.10 -12.45
N LYS A 68 9.43 -5.55 -11.41
CA LYS A 68 9.04 -5.72 -10.01
C LYS A 68 8.58 -4.40 -9.42
N ALA A 69 7.80 -4.44 -8.34
CA ALA A 69 7.39 -3.26 -7.60
C ALA A 69 7.54 -3.44 -6.08
N MET A 70 7.74 -2.33 -5.38
CA MET A 70 7.62 -2.25 -3.93
C MET A 70 6.53 -1.23 -3.59
N ILE A 71 5.60 -1.59 -2.70
CA ILE A 71 4.63 -0.63 -2.18
C ILE A 71 5.25 0.06 -0.97
N THR A 72 5.91 1.20 -1.20
CA THR A 72 6.70 1.88 -0.16
C THR A 72 5.84 2.76 0.76
N GLU A 73 4.58 3.00 0.40
CA GLU A 73 3.65 3.75 1.23
C GLU A 73 2.25 3.17 1.08
N PHE A 74 1.69 2.68 2.18
CA PHE A 74 0.28 2.38 2.32
C PHE A 74 -0.14 2.52 3.78
N GLY A 75 -1.43 2.68 4.03
CA GLY A 75 -1.95 2.73 5.39
C GLY A 75 -3.45 2.94 5.41
N GLY A 76 -4.00 3.02 6.62
CA GLY A 76 -5.39 3.35 6.87
C GLY A 76 -5.50 3.98 8.25
N ALA A 77 -6.65 4.60 8.54
CA ALA A 77 -6.89 5.04 9.91
C ALA A 77 -7.03 3.86 10.86
N ASN A 78 -6.74 4.11 12.13
CA ASN A 78 -6.73 3.10 13.19
C ASN A 78 -8.14 2.74 13.70
N GLY A 79 -9.05 2.45 12.76
CA GLY A 79 -10.40 1.94 13.02
C GLY A 79 -10.61 0.61 12.31
N THR A 80 -11.52 -0.23 12.84
CA THR A 80 -11.82 -1.58 12.30
C THR A 80 -12.23 -1.61 10.85
N GLU A 81 -12.74 -0.51 10.31
CA GLU A 81 -13.24 -0.45 8.94
C GLU A 81 -12.14 -0.69 7.90
N CYS A 82 -10.89 -0.31 8.20
CA CYS A 82 -9.76 -0.48 7.28
C CYS A 82 -9.00 -1.80 7.44
N ALA A 83 -9.09 -2.47 8.59
CA ALA A 83 -8.36 -3.70 8.87
C ALA A 83 -8.48 -4.78 7.76
N PRO A 84 -9.69 -5.19 7.32
CA PRO A 84 -9.82 -6.19 6.26
C PRO A 84 -9.27 -5.72 4.90
N TYR A 85 -9.26 -4.40 4.65
CA TYR A 85 -8.68 -3.83 3.43
C TYR A 85 -7.15 -3.89 3.45
N ILE A 86 -6.54 -3.60 4.60
CA ILE A 86 -5.09 -3.68 4.80
C ILE A 86 -4.61 -5.14 4.74
N GLU A 87 -5.30 -6.06 5.41
CA GLU A 87 -5.03 -7.50 5.29
C GLU A 87 -5.12 -7.95 3.83
N GLY A 88 -6.19 -7.57 3.13
CA GLY A 88 -6.37 -7.87 1.72
C GLY A 88 -5.29 -7.31 0.81
N LEU A 89 -4.72 -6.14 1.14
CA LEU A 89 -3.58 -5.55 0.43
C LEU A 89 -2.29 -6.35 0.63
N ILE A 90 -2.00 -6.74 1.87
CA ILE A 90 -0.82 -7.55 2.21
C ILE A 90 -0.92 -8.93 1.55
N ASP A 91 -2.09 -9.57 1.63
CA ASP A 91 -2.36 -10.86 1.01
C ASP A 91 -2.25 -10.79 -0.51
N TYR A 92 -2.76 -9.71 -1.12
CA TYR A 92 -2.64 -9.50 -2.56
C TYR A 92 -1.17 -9.41 -2.99
N MET A 93 -0.34 -8.63 -2.28
CA MET A 93 1.09 -8.57 -2.57
C MET A 93 1.78 -9.93 -2.37
N ALA A 94 1.44 -10.66 -1.32
CA ALA A 94 2.01 -11.98 -1.05
C ALA A 94 1.64 -13.05 -2.11
N GLN A 95 0.50 -12.90 -2.76
CA GLN A 95 0.03 -13.80 -3.83
C GLN A 95 0.59 -13.48 -5.21
N ASN A 96 1.24 -12.33 -5.39
CA ASN A 96 1.76 -11.88 -6.69
C ASN A 96 3.27 -11.66 -6.62
N ASP A 97 4.04 -12.52 -7.31
CA ASP A 97 5.51 -12.50 -7.30
C ASP A 97 6.12 -11.17 -7.79
N GLU A 98 5.34 -10.32 -8.46
CA GLU A 98 5.74 -8.98 -8.91
C GLU A 98 6.09 -8.04 -7.76
N TYR A 99 5.51 -8.23 -6.57
CA TYR A 99 5.75 -7.39 -5.40
C TYR A 99 6.91 -7.93 -4.56
N ILE A 100 7.95 -7.13 -4.39
CA ILE A 100 9.18 -7.52 -3.68
C ILE A 100 9.24 -7.05 -2.23
N GLY A 101 8.21 -6.33 -1.77
CA GLY A 101 8.11 -5.86 -0.39
C GLY A 101 7.13 -4.71 -0.24
N TRP A 102 6.99 -4.25 0.99
CA TRP A 102 6.16 -3.12 1.34
C TRP A 102 6.65 -2.39 2.60
N THR A 103 6.23 -1.14 2.77
CA THR A 103 6.39 -0.40 4.02
C THR A 103 5.11 0.33 4.38
N ALA A 104 4.62 0.11 5.60
CA ALA A 104 3.43 0.79 6.11
C ALA A 104 3.76 2.23 6.53
N TRP A 105 2.82 3.14 6.30
CA TRP A 105 2.89 4.54 6.67
C TRP A 105 2.01 4.82 7.89
N ALA A 106 2.52 5.38 8.99
CA ALA A 106 3.93 5.63 9.28
C ALA A 106 4.24 5.47 10.76
N ALA A 107 5.51 5.14 11.00
CA ALA A 107 6.16 5.17 12.30
C ALA A 107 7.04 6.41 12.48
N GLY A 108 7.61 6.53 13.67
CA GLY A 108 8.62 7.54 14.01
C GLY A 108 8.20 8.45 15.17
N PRO A 109 9.18 9.09 15.83
CA PRO A 109 8.95 9.79 17.09
C PRO A 109 8.22 11.14 16.93
N PHE A 110 7.99 11.60 15.70
CA PHE A 110 7.42 12.93 15.43
C PHE A 110 5.90 12.93 15.27
N TRP A 111 5.24 11.77 15.34
CA TRP A 111 3.79 11.66 15.13
C TRP A 111 2.95 11.93 16.38
N GLY A 112 3.55 11.95 17.58
CA GLY A 112 2.80 12.08 18.83
C GLY A 112 1.73 10.98 18.94
N SER A 113 0.48 11.36 19.23
CA SER A 113 -0.68 10.46 19.29
C SER A 113 -1.39 10.23 17.95
N TYR A 114 -0.80 10.67 16.84
CA TYR A 114 -1.39 10.58 15.50
C TYR A 114 -0.66 9.58 14.60
N SER A 115 0.21 8.72 15.15
CA SER A 115 0.93 7.73 14.35
C SER A 115 -0.07 6.73 13.76
N PRO A 116 -0.20 6.64 12.42
CA PRO A 116 -1.16 5.73 11.80
C PRO A 116 -0.80 4.27 12.02
N CYS A 117 0.49 3.95 12.13
CA CYS A 117 0.96 2.58 12.35
C CYS A 117 1.00 2.18 13.82
N CYS A 118 1.18 3.13 14.74
CA CYS A 118 1.89 2.83 15.99
C CYS A 118 1.28 3.51 17.22
N THR A 119 0.15 4.19 17.05
CA THR A 119 -0.64 4.67 18.20
C THR A 119 -1.55 3.54 18.61
N ASP A 120 -1.39 3.02 19.83
CA ASP A 120 -2.39 2.15 20.45
C ASP A 120 -3.68 2.95 20.62
N SER A 121 -4.64 2.79 19.70
CA SER A 121 -5.93 3.49 19.76
C SER A 121 -6.85 2.96 20.85
N LEU A 122 -6.33 2.17 21.81
CA LEU A 122 -7.00 1.49 22.91
C LEU A 122 -8.09 0.52 22.49
N GLN A 123 -8.84 0.80 21.42
CA GLN A 123 -9.89 -0.05 20.89
C GLN A 123 -9.35 -1.13 19.94
N TRP A 124 -8.33 -0.84 19.13
CA TRP A 124 -8.00 -1.68 17.95
C TRP A 124 -6.52 -2.05 17.80
N GLY A 125 -5.64 -1.59 18.69
CA GLY A 125 -4.21 -1.86 18.58
C GLY A 125 -3.55 -0.96 17.54
N SER A 126 -2.51 -1.45 16.88
CA SER A 126 -1.67 -0.71 15.93
C SER A 126 -0.83 -1.74 15.16
N LEU A 127 -0.35 -1.40 13.98
CA LEU A 127 0.54 -2.24 13.15
C LEU A 127 1.89 -2.56 13.82
N GLU A 128 2.16 -2.04 15.02
CA GLU A 128 3.36 -2.39 15.79
C GLU A 128 3.30 -3.84 16.28
N PRO A 129 4.37 -4.63 16.08
CA PRO A 129 4.43 -5.99 16.58
C PRO A 129 4.16 -6.08 18.09
N GLY A 130 3.13 -6.84 18.46
CA GLY A 130 2.74 -7.04 19.86
C GLY A 130 1.77 -5.99 20.39
N SER A 131 1.29 -5.06 19.56
CA SER A 131 0.13 -4.25 19.87
C SER A 131 -1.11 -5.14 20.03
N LEU A 132 -2.00 -4.77 20.96
CA LEU A 132 -3.26 -5.46 21.20
C LEU A 132 -4.42 -4.48 21.09
N ALA A 133 -5.51 -4.92 20.49
CA ALA A 133 -6.79 -4.23 20.55
C ALA A 133 -7.41 -4.29 21.95
N SER A 134 -8.46 -3.50 22.20
CA SER A 134 -9.21 -3.51 23.48
C SER A 134 -9.77 -4.88 23.84
N ASP A 135 -10.05 -5.70 22.82
CA ASP A 135 -10.56 -7.05 22.96
C ASP A 135 -9.46 -8.12 23.10
N GLY A 136 -8.18 -7.70 23.10
CA GLY A 136 -7.02 -8.57 23.23
C GLY A 136 -6.62 -9.29 21.95
N SER A 137 -7.25 -9.00 20.81
CA SER A 137 -6.77 -9.45 19.50
C SER A 137 -5.46 -8.74 19.12
N PRO A 138 -4.57 -9.37 18.33
CA PRO A 138 -3.42 -8.69 17.75
C PRO A 138 -3.87 -7.44 16.97
N GLY A 139 -3.20 -6.31 17.21
CA GLY A 139 -3.37 -5.05 16.48
C GLY A 139 -2.66 -5.02 15.14
#